data_AF-A0A7V2YD53-F1
#
_entry.id   AF-A0A7V2YD53-F1
#
_cell.length_a   1.000
_cell.length_b   1.000
_cell.length_c   1.000
_cell.angle_alpha   90.00
_cell.angle_beta   90.00
_cell.angle_gamma   90.00
#
_symmetry.space_group_name_H-M   'P 1'
#
loop_
_entity.id
_entity.type
_entity.pdbx_description
1 polymer ?
#
loop_
_entity_poly.entity_id
_entity_poly.type
_entity_poly.pdbx_seq_one_letter_code
_entity_poly.pdbx_strand_id
1 'polypeptide(L)'
;MIFEVQHIREKMMQAGLGVKDAMALLHMTLGDQEELAGPLPEGMFQGLHSLMDKTVRGAKIERFRPSGERSSFHVFEIKASEGHLLGYLNMMYLRKPLPCYYLVYVEVMAPFRRQGLGSRILEAYRLFLEEKGCLGLLDNIIPPGDPTFSIYTHLGYRPVEEIIGIQAMLRDNHYMVWIPSCLQGTDLREGLLKLLFNLQRKRAVIDMKDNESMVERTIEEFRSVYKALASMFQAELAQGKSTPLMRFMFTKFTTKLLGFKRRISTLLGYTGGESLEQIRIAETVGDLQAQPWSLWGPKESRVEILDPSVPALPAALQENPTDFVEGLPVYGRPYLGKGLDCIGQDTHENFRIRDLLLLGFDPTRLREWDTGSGRFVFERSWPRFEAHLKQRGQWLSRTGLEASSLRFQGAQLEVNPPLALFSHKGNLYILRKKLEGIHLEEALDQLSSDQRLLQMNKMALIDSSILRVVRSVKDWLGRATASQIKAEIEDLTFFVPWDLERNFPKLTVEPSGVSIDRLWLA
;
A
#
# COMPACT_ATOMS: atom_id res chain seq x y z
N MET A 1 26.54 7.33 -3.08
CA MET A 1 25.49 8.11 -2.39
C MET A 1 25.61 9.62 -2.63
N ILE A 2 26.64 10.34 -2.15
CA ILE A 2 26.74 11.82 -2.30
C ILE A 2 26.74 12.28 -3.78
N PHE A 3 27.50 11.60 -4.65
CA PHE A 3 27.60 11.96 -6.08
C PHE A 3 26.29 11.74 -6.86
N GLU A 4 25.57 10.67 -6.58
CA GLU A 4 24.35 10.29 -7.33
C GLU A 4 23.13 11.13 -6.91
N VAL A 5 23.09 11.49 -5.63
CA VAL A 5 22.18 12.50 -5.09
C VAL A 5 22.36 13.84 -5.77
N GLN A 6 23.61 14.29 -5.91
CA GLN A 6 23.93 15.52 -6.64
C GLN A 6 23.46 15.42 -8.08
N HIS A 7 23.68 14.28 -8.73
CA HIS A 7 23.22 14.06 -10.10
C HIS A 7 21.69 14.11 -10.26
N ILE A 8 20.93 13.49 -9.34
CA ILE A 8 19.46 13.56 -9.32
C ILE A 8 19.00 15.02 -9.14
N ARG A 9 19.62 15.74 -8.19
CA ARG A 9 19.32 17.14 -7.92
C ARG A 9 19.63 18.03 -9.14
N GLU A 10 20.77 17.86 -9.78
CA GLU A 10 21.16 18.59 -10.99
C GLU A 10 20.15 18.38 -12.11
N LYS A 11 19.73 17.13 -12.33
CA LYS A 11 18.72 16.80 -13.33
C LYS A 11 17.35 17.45 -13.04
N MET A 12 16.93 17.48 -11.77
CA MET A 12 15.69 18.15 -11.37
C MET A 12 15.75 19.66 -11.64
N MET A 13 16.89 20.29 -11.30
CA MET A 13 17.11 21.72 -11.54
C MET A 13 17.16 22.04 -13.03
N GLN A 14 17.84 21.21 -13.83
CA GLN A 14 17.89 21.35 -15.30
C GLN A 14 16.52 21.20 -15.94
N ALA A 15 15.69 20.30 -15.42
CA ALA A 15 14.31 20.11 -15.87
C ALA A 15 13.35 21.21 -15.40
N GLY A 16 13.82 22.18 -14.58
CA GLY A 16 12.99 23.28 -14.08
C GLY A 16 11.84 22.82 -13.18
N LEU A 17 12.00 21.69 -12.49
CA LEU A 17 10.93 21.15 -11.65
C LEU A 17 10.69 22.04 -10.42
N GLY A 18 9.41 22.36 -10.17
CA GLY A 18 9.00 22.99 -8.92
C GLY A 18 9.20 22.07 -7.71
N VAL A 19 9.24 22.65 -6.51
CA VAL A 19 9.47 21.91 -5.25
C VAL A 19 8.45 20.78 -5.06
N LYS A 20 7.17 21.05 -5.38
CA LYS A 20 6.10 20.05 -5.30
C LYS A 20 6.38 18.86 -6.22
N ASP A 21 6.70 19.10 -7.48
CA ASP A 21 6.91 18.04 -8.47
C ASP A 21 8.18 17.24 -8.18
N ALA A 22 9.25 17.91 -7.77
CA ALA A 22 10.48 17.25 -7.35
C ALA A 22 10.23 16.31 -6.15
N MET A 23 9.48 16.77 -5.14
CA MET A 23 9.18 15.95 -3.96
C MET A 23 8.20 14.81 -4.27
N ALA A 24 7.17 15.05 -5.09
CA ALA A 24 6.25 14.00 -5.52
C ALA A 24 6.99 12.90 -6.30
N LEU A 25 7.90 13.29 -7.20
CA LEU A 25 8.75 12.37 -7.95
C LEU A 25 9.69 11.59 -7.03
N LEU A 26 10.35 12.25 -6.06
CA LEU A 26 11.24 11.60 -5.09
C LEU A 26 10.46 10.60 -4.24
N HIS A 27 9.35 11.00 -3.65
CA HIS A 27 8.52 10.11 -2.84
C HIS A 27 7.97 8.92 -3.66
N MET A 28 7.53 9.17 -4.89
CA MET A 28 6.97 8.13 -5.76
C MET A 28 8.03 7.15 -6.28
N THR A 29 9.25 7.61 -6.59
CA THR A 29 10.27 6.73 -7.18
C THR A 29 11.34 6.25 -6.20
N LEU A 30 11.66 7.04 -5.18
CA LEU A 30 12.74 6.81 -4.22
C LEU A 30 12.28 6.76 -2.75
N GLY A 31 11.04 7.15 -2.44
CA GLY A 31 10.55 7.38 -1.06
C GLY A 31 10.63 6.17 -0.13
N ASP A 32 10.80 4.98 -0.69
CA ASP A 32 10.96 3.76 0.08
C ASP A 32 12.40 3.53 0.60
N GLN A 33 13.36 4.40 0.25
CA GLN A 33 14.72 4.45 0.83
C GLN A 33 14.84 5.40 2.04
N GLU A 34 13.77 6.09 2.42
CA GLU A 34 13.82 7.27 3.31
C GLU A 34 13.98 6.99 4.81
N GLU A 35 13.73 5.77 5.32
CA GLU A 35 13.58 5.55 6.78
C GLU A 35 14.73 4.80 7.49
N LEU A 36 15.79 4.39 6.78
CA LEU A 36 16.90 3.64 7.40
C LEU A 36 18.19 4.44 7.66
N ALA A 37 18.18 5.75 7.44
CA ALA A 37 19.35 6.58 7.71
C ALA A 37 18.95 8.00 8.14
N GLY A 38 18.70 8.20 9.45
CA GLY A 38 18.71 9.53 10.07
C GLY A 38 17.99 10.64 9.29
N PRO A 39 18.36 11.93 9.45
CA PRO A 39 18.13 12.88 8.38
C PRO A 39 18.85 12.35 7.13
N LEU A 40 18.19 12.41 5.97
CA LEU A 40 18.79 12.27 4.64
C LEU A 40 20.25 12.76 4.68
N PRO A 41 21.25 12.02 4.13
CA PRO A 41 22.66 12.37 4.22
C PRO A 41 22.84 13.88 4.22
N GLU A 42 23.22 14.47 5.36
CA GLU A 42 23.16 15.92 5.57
C GLU A 42 23.81 16.62 4.37
N GLY A 43 23.00 17.38 3.62
CA GLY A 43 23.40 18.01 2.36
C GLY A 43 22.64 17.55 1.11
N MET A 44 21.97 16.38 1.14
CA MET A 44 21.20 15.81 0.02
C MET A 44 20.16 16.80 -0.53
N PHE A 45 19.53 17.54 0.37
CA PHE A 45 18.45 18.47 0.09
C PHE A 45 18.50 19.74 0.95
N GLN A 46 19.66 20.20 1.42
CA GLN A 46 19.75 21.45 2.22
C GLN A 46 19.10 22.67 1.53
N GLY A 47 18.97 22.65 0.19
CA GLY A 47 18.15 23.61 -0.57
C GLY A 47 16.66 23.26 -0.66
N LEU A 48 16.29 21.99 -0.77
CA LEU A 48 14.89 21.54 -0.87
C LEU A 48 14.18 21.59 0.48
N HIS A 49 14.86 21.30 1.59
CA HIS A 49 14.33 21.45 2.94
C HIS A 49 14.07 22.93 3.28
N SER A 50 15.01 23.82 2.97
CA SER A 50 14.80 25.27 3.15
C SER A 50 13.70 25.82 2.23
N LEU A 51 13.53 25.27 1.02
CA LEU A 51 12.39 25.57 0.14
C LEU A 51 11.07 25.00 0.66
N MET A 52 11.06 23.79 1.23
CA MET A 52 9.90 23.20 1.90
C MET A 52 9.48 24.02 3.10
N ASP A 53 10.42 24.41 3.98
CA ASP A 53 10.15 25.26 5.12
C ASP A 53 9.56 26.61 4.69
N LYS A 54 10.11 27.23 3.64
CA LYS A 54 9.54 28.45 3.04
C LYS A 54 8.13 28.21 2.50
N THR A 55 7.91 27.09 1.81
CA THR A 55 6.61 26.70 1.24
C THR A 55 5.57 26.48 2.34
N VAL A 56 5.92 25.78 3.42
CA VAL A 56 5.07 25.52 4.59
C VAL A 56 4.76 26.81 5.34
N ARG A 57 5.76 27.67 5.56
CA ARG A 57 5.58 28.98 6.21
C ARG A 57 4.69 29.92 5.38
N GLY A 58 4.82 29.89 4.06
CA GLY A 58 3.99 30.66 3.14
C GLY A 58 2.60 30.07 2.87
N ALA A 59 2.31 28.88 3.38
CA ALA A 59 1.08 28.17 3.07
C ALA A 59 -0.15 28.86 3.68
N LYS A 60 -1.20 29.03 2.86
CA LYS A 60 -2.49 29.61 3.23
C LYS A 60 -3.58 28.54 3.22
N ILE A 61 -4.54 28.68 4.13
CA ILE A 61 -5.73 27.82 4.17
C ILE A 61 -6.85 28.57 3.48
N GLU A 62 -7.34 28.01 2.38
CA GLU A 62 -8.47 28.52 1.63
C GLU A 62 -9.71 27.65 1.87
N ARG A 63 -10.87 28.29 1.86
CA ARG A 63 -12.14 27.63 2.10
C ARG A 63 -13.00 27.67 0.85
N PHE A 64 -13.50 26.50 0.46
CA PHE A 64 -14.41 26.36 -0.66
C PHE A 64 -15.76 25.84 -0.18
N ARG A 65 -16.82 26.47 -0.67
CA ARG A 65 -18.17 25.93 -0.57
C ARG A 65 -18.49 25.19 -1.86
N PRO A 66 -19.25 24.09 -1.80
CA PRO A 66 -19.73 23.43 -3.00
C PRO A 66 -20.53 24.44 -3.83
N SER A 67 -20.12 24.62 -5.09
CA SER A 67 -20.81 25.46 -6.07
C SER A 67 -21.33 24.55 -7.18
N GLY A 68 -22.66 24.41 -7.28
CA GLY A 68 -23.33 23.54 -8.26
C GLY A 68 -23.52 22.08 -7.81
N GLU A 69 -24.17 21.28 -8.67
CA GLU A 69 -24.63 19.91 -8.41
C GLU A 69 -23.51 18.86 -8.22
N ARG A 70 -22.23 19.21 -8.44
CA ARG A 70 -21.14 18.22 -8.55
C ARG A 70 -20.40 17.87 -7.25
N SER A 71 -20.51 18.65 -6.17
CA SER A 71 -19.83 18.28 -4.91
C SER A 71 -20.74 18.47 -3.70
N SER A 72 -20.85 17.42 -2.88
CA SER A 72 -21.56 17.46 -1.59
C SER A 72 -20.66 17.81 -0.41
N PHE A 73 -19.36 18.04 -0.65
CA PHE A 73 -18.37 18.33 0.39
C PHE A 73 -18.05 19.83 0.43
N HIS A 74 -17.93 20.37 1.64
CA HIS A 74 -17.17 21.59 1.87
C HIS A 74 -15.70 21.22 2.02
N VAL A 75 -14.81 22.03 1.46
CA VAL A 75 -13.37 21.70 1.41
C VAL A 75 -12.56 22.83 2.01
N PHE A 76 -11.60 22.48 2.86
CA PHE A 76 -10.49 23.35 3.23
C PHE A 76 -9.26 22.87 2.47
N GLU A 77 -8.53 23.78 1.87
CA GLU A 77 -7.32 23.48 1.11
C GLU A 77 -6.13 24.22 1.70
N ILE A 78 -5.02 23.53 1.93
CA ILE A 78 -3.74 24.14 2.24
C ILE A 78 -3.03 24.38 0.91
N LYS A 79 -2.81 25.63 0.53
CA LYS A 79 -2.05 25.97 -0.68
C LYS A 79 -0.73 26.62 -0.33
N ALA A 80 0.31 26.28 -1.07
CA ALA A 80 1.56 27.04 -1.12
C ALA A 80 1.30 28.47 -1.63
N SER A 81 2.23 29.38 -1.40
CA SER A 81 2.20 30.74 -1.94
C SER A 81 2.08 30.79 -3.47
N GLU A 82 2.57 29.75 -4.15
CA GLU A 82 2.50 29.56 -5.60
C GLU A 82 1.16 28.96 -6.08
N GLY A 83 0.22 28.73 -5.17
CA GLY A 83 -1.12 28.19 -5.47
C GLY A 83 -1.22 26.66 -5.48
N HIS A 84 -0.12 25.95 -5.29
CA HIS A 84 -0.11 24.49 -5.27
C HIS A 84 -0.77 23.91 -4.01
N LEU A 85 -1.68 22.95 -4.19
CA LEU A 85 -2.27 22.20 -3.07
C LEU A 85 -1.23 21.34 -2.34
N LEU A 86 -1.16 21.48 -1.01
CA LEU A 86 -0.27 20.76 -0.08
C LEU A 86 -1.03 19.78 0.83
N GLY A 87 -2.34 20.00 0.99
CA GLY A 87 -3.22 19.19 1.81
C GLY A 87 -4.64 19.72 1.75
N TYR A 88 -5.60 18.92 2.21
CA TYR A 88 -7.00 19.29 2.21
C TYR A 88 -7.77 18.58 3.31
N LEU A 89 -8.98 19.07 3.56
CA LEU A 89 -9.94 18.50 4.49
C LEU A 89 -11.32 18.53 3.85
N ASN A 90 -11.97 17.37 3.79
CA ASN A 90 -13.33 17.19 3.29
C ASN A 90 -14.31 17.11 4.47
N MET A 91 -15.38 17.88 4.41
CA MET A 91 -16.45 17.85 5.43
C MET A 91 -17.84 17.89 4.80
N MET A 92 -18.84 17.35 5.50
CA MET A 92 -20.24 17.40 5.11
C MET A 92 -21.09 18.10 6.16
N TYR A 93 -22.00 18.97 5.71
CA TYR A 93 -22.97 19.57 6.61
C TYR A 93 -24.20 18.69 6.79
N LEU A 94 -24.51 18.36 8.04
CA LEU A 94 -25.69 17.63 8.49
C LEU A 94 -26.60 18.61 9.26
N ARG A 95 -27.78 18.89 8.70
CA ARG A 95 -28.70 19.89 9.27
C ARG A 95 -29.56 19.35 10.41
N LYS A 96 -29.90 18.05 10.40
CA LYS A 96 -30.84 17.42 11.34
C LYS A 96 -30.20 16.18 11.99
N PRO A 97 -30.53 15.87 13.25
CA PRO A 97 -31.34 16.65 14.21
C PRO A 97 -30.67 17.88 14.80
N LEU A 98 -29.33 17.95 14.76
CA LEU A 98 -28.55 19.10 15.21
C LEU A 98 -27.65 19.58 14.06
N PRO A 99 -27.40 20.89 13.91
CA PRO A 99 -26.40 21.42 12.99
C PRO A 99 -25.01 20.84 13.30
N CYS A 100 -24.46 20.09 12.37
CA CYS A 100 -23.21 19.37 12.54
C CYS A 100 -22.42 19.38 11.24
N TYR A 101 -21.11 19.55 11.32
CA TYR A 101 -20.20 19.22 10.23
C TYR A 101 -19.50 17.90 10.57
N TYR A 102 -19.70 16.92 9.69
CA TYR A 102 -18.98 15.66 9.74
C TYR A 102 -17.66 15.81 8.97
N LEU A 103 -16.55 15.62 9.67
CA LEU A 103 -15.22 15.52 9.08
C LEU A 103 -15.09 14.14 8.44
N VAL A 104 -14.95 14.14 7.11
CA VAL A 104 -14.90 12.91 6.31
C VAL A 104 -13.46 12.43 6.21
N TYR A 105 -12.57 13.32 5.79
CA TYR A 105 -11.17 12.97 5.54
C TYR A 105 -10.25 14.19 5.66
N VAL A 106 -9.02 13.95 6.10
CA VAL A 106 -7.94 14.95 6.14
C VAL A 106 -6.70 14.33 5.53
N GLU A 107 -6.10 15.03 4.59
CA GLU A 107 -4.86 14.60 3.97
C GLU A 107 -3.86 15.74 3.89
N VAL A 108 -2.61 15.40 4.21
CA VAL A 108 -1.45 16.20 3.87
C VAL A 108 -0.59 15.36 2.94
N MET A 109 -0.15 15.97 1.84
CA MET A 109 0.76 15.34 0.88
C MET A 109 1.97 14.76 1.62
N ALA A 110 2.35 13.52 1.30
CA ALA A 110 3.37 12.76 2.03
C ALA A 110 4.66 13.55 2.32
N PRO A 111 5.24 14.30 1.37
CA PRO A 111 6.44 15.11 1.62
C PRO A 111 6.29 16.19 2.69
N PHE A 112 5.07 16.68 2.95
CA PHE A 112 4.80 17.76 3.89
C PHE A 112 4.16 17.27 5.20
N ARG A 113 4.09 15.94 5.41
CA ARG A 113 3.65 15.35 6.69
C ARG A 113 4.65 15.67 7.80
N ARG A 114 4.18 15.62 9.05
CA ARG A 114 4.95 15.97 10.28
C ARG A 114 5.49 17.41 10.34
N GLN A 115 5.11 18.28 9.41
CA GLN A 115 5.44 19.72 9.39
C GLN A 115 4.36 20.62 10.03
N GLY A 116 3.46 20.04 10.84
CA GLY A 116 2.38 20.76 11.51
C GLY A 116 1.19 21.19 10.62
N LEU A 117 1.24 20.95 9.31
CA LEU A 117 0.16 21.30 8.38
C LEU A 117 -1.18 20.64 8.73
N GLY A 118 -1.16 19.38 9.16
CA GLY A 118 -2.37 18.65 9.60
C GLY A 118 -3.03 19.32 10.81
N SER A 119 -2.24 19.71 11.81
CA SER A 119 -2.75 20.45 12.97
C SER A 119 -3.31 21.82 12.55
N ARG A 120 -2.63 22.55 11.67
CA ARG A 120 -3.07 23.87 11.18
C ARG A 120 -4.43 23.81 10.48
N ILE A 121 -4.67 22.84 9.60
CA ILE A 121 -5.97 22.72 8.91
C ILE A 121 -7.09 22.28 9.86
N LEU A 122 -6.79 21.41 10.81
CA LEU A 122 -7.75 21.00 11.84
C LEU A 122 -8.09 22.13 12.83
N GLU A 123 -7.11 22.96 13.20
CA GLU A 123 -7.32 24.17 14.00
C GLU A 123 -8.21 25.18 13.26
N ALA A 124 -7.94 25.42 11.97
CA ALA A 124 -8.77 26.27 11.13
C ALA A 124 -10.20 25.72 11.03
N TYR A 125 -10.36 24.40 10.89
CA TYR A 125 -11.65 23.75 10.90
C TYR A 125 -12.38 23.94 12.24
N ARG A 126 -11.69 23.75 13.37
CA ARG A 126 -12.26 23.98 14.72
C ARG A 126 -12.75 25.41 14.89
N LEU A 127 -11.94 26.40 14.51
CA LEU A 127 -12.34 27.82 14.57
C LEU A 127 -13.57 28.10 13.72
N PHE A 128 -13.67 27.46 12.55
CA PHE A 128 -14.85 27.53 11.71
C PHE A 128 -16.10 26.93 12.35
N LEU A 129 -15.98 25.80 13.06
CA LEU A 129 -17.09 25.20 13.78
C LEU A 129 -17.60 26.11 14.91
N GLU A 130 -16.69 26.75 15.65
CA GLU A 130 -17.01 27.74 16.68
C GLU A 130 -17.76 28.94 16.08
N GLU A 131 -17.24 29.51 14.98
CA GLU A 131 -17.88 30.64 14.27
C GLU A 131 -19.29 30.31 13.79
N LYS A 132 -19.54 29.04 13.40
CA LYS A 132 -20.86 28.58 12.97
C LYS A 132 -21.75 28.05 14.08
N GLY A 133 -21.26 27.94 15.30
CA GLY A 133 -21.99 27.34 16.42
C GLY A 133 -22.50 25.92 16.09
N CYS A 134 -21.73 25.16 15.30
CA CYS A 134 -22.10 23.82 14.86
C CYS A 134 -21.23 22.77 15.54
N LEU A 135 -21.79 21.58 15.75
CA LEU A 135 -21.02 20.43 16.22
C LEU A 135 -19.98 20.01 15.17
N GLY A 136 -18.81 19.57 15.62
CA GLY A 136 -17.85 18.84 14.79
C GLY A 136 -17.95 17.36 15.12
N LEU A 137 -18.22 16.51 14.14
CA LEU A 137 -18.25 15.06 14.31
C LEU A 137 -17.18 14.42 13.43
N LEU A 138 -16.49 13.39 13.91
CA LEU A 138 -15.54 12.62 13.12
C LEU A 138 -15.53 11.17 13.57
N ASP A 139 -14.95 10.32 12.74
CA ASP A 139 -14.64 8.91 13.05
C ASP A 139 -13.12 8.76 13.08
N ASN A 140 -12.54 8.46 14.25
CA ASN A 140 -11.10 8.38 14.39
C ASN A 140 -10.60 7.03 13.87
N ILE A 141 -10.30 6.98 12.58
CA ILE A 141 -9.76 5.80 11.89
C ILE A 141 -8.26 5.60 12.14
N ILE A 142 -7.60 6.50 12.87
CA ILE A 142 -6.17 6.38 13.17
C ILE A 142 -5.99 5.22 14.16
N PRO A 143 -5.04 4.30 13.94
CA PRO A 143 -4.77 3.24 14.90
C PRO A 143 -4.25 3.79 16.24
N PRO A 144 -4.63 3.24 17.41
CA PRO A 144 -4.14 3.69 18.71
C PRO A 144 -2.62 3.69 18.90
N GLY A 145 -1.90 2.89 18.11
CA GLY A 145 -0.43 2.84 18.13
C GLY A 145 0.25 3.93 17.29
N ASP A 146 -0.49 4.70 16.49
CA ASP A 146 0.07 5.77 15.68
C ASP A 146 0.31 7.04 16.53
N PRO A 147 1.47 7.71 16.42
CA PRO A 147 1.76 8.95 17.16
C PRO A 147 0.75 10.08 16.94
N THR A 148 -0.01 10.05 15.83
CA THR A 148 -1.02 11.04 15.48
C THR A 148 -2.42 10.69 16.00
N PHE A 149 -2.61 9.54 16.65
CA PHE A 149 -3.90 9.11 17.18
C PHE A 149 -4.57 10.14 18.08
N SER A 150 -3.77 10.82 18.91
CA SER A 150 -4.21 11.80 19.91
C SER A 150 -4.46 13.20 19.33
N ILE A 151 -4.27 13.41 18.02
CA ILE A 151 -4.39 14.75 17.40
C ILE A 151 -5.76 15.38 17.65
N TYR A 152 -6.84 14.61 17.55
CA TYR A 152 -8.19 15.11 17.75
C TYR A 152 -8.45 15.44 19.22
N THR A 153 -7.99 14.59 20.14
CA THR A 153 -8.11 14.83 21.58
C THR A 153 -7.39 16.12 22.00
N HIS A 154 -6.19 16.37 21.47
CA HIS A 154 -5.45 17.61 21.72
C HIS A 154 -6.19 18.86 21.21
N LEU A 155 -7.04 18.70 20.19
CA LEU A 155 -7.89 19.77 19.65
C LEU A 155 -9.24 19.91 20.39
N GLY A 156 -9.45 19.15 21.45
CA GLY A 156 -10.64 19.21 22.30
C GLY A 156 -11.81 18.36 21.81
N TYR A 157 -11.60 17.46 20.85
CA TYR A 157 -12.58 16.43 20.53
C TYR A 157 -12.64 15.41 21.68
N ARG A 158 -13.84 14.91 21.95
CA ARG A 158 -14.09 13.88 22.97
C ARG A 158 -14.80 12.68 22.36
N PRO A 159 -14.53 11.45 22.81
CA PRO A 159 -15.30 10.28 22.43
C PRO A 159 -16.80 10.50 22.63
N VAL A 160 -17.62 10.12 21.67
CA VAL A 160 -19.08 10.34 21.76
C VAL A 160 -19.69 9.48 22.88
N GLU A 161 -19.07 8.36 23.20
CA GLU A 161 -19.45 7.43 24.27
C GLU A 161 -19.48 8.11 25.64
N GLU A 162 -18.67 9.15 25.86
CA GLU A 162 -18.69 9.95 27.10
C GLU A 162 -20.02 10.70 27.29
N ILE A 163 -20.77 10.94 26.21
CA ILE A 163 -22.04 11.70 26.22
C ILE A 163 -23.24 10.76 26.14
N ILE A 164 -23.20 9.78 25.24
CA ILE A 164 -24.36 8.91 24.95
C ILE A 164 -24.33 7.56 25.69
N GLY A 165 -23.18 7.21 26.29
CA GLY A 165 -22.89 5.89 26.84
C GLY A 165 -22.44 4.88 25.78
N ILE A 166 -21.86 3.75 26.21
CA ILE A 166 -21.43 2.68 25.30
C ILE A 166 -22.65 2.07 24.62
N GLN A 167 -22.70 2.14 23.29
CA GLN A 167 -23.75 1.51 22.47
C GLN A 167 -23.19 0.33 21.69
N ALA A 168 -23.92 -0.79 21.68
CA ALA A 168 -23.51 -1.98 20.93
C ALA A 168 -23.34 -1.71 19.42
N MET A 169 -24.15 -0.81 18.85
CA MET A 169 -24.12 -0.41 17.43
C MET A 169 -22.93 0.48 17.05
N LEU A 170 -22.14 0.95 18.00
CA LEU A 170 -21.00 1.85 17.77
C LEU A 170 -19.64 1.18 18.08
N ARG A 171 -19.63 -0.10 18.49
CA ARG A 171 -18.42 -0.78 19.01
C ARG A 171 -17.23 -0.81 18.05
N ASP A 172 -17.49 -0.73 16.75
CA ASP A 172 -16.45 -0.83 15.72
C ASP A 172 -15.95 0.54 15.22
N ASN A 173 -16.58 1.65 15.63
CA ASN A 173 -16.25 3.00 15.17
C ASN A 173 -15.80 3.88 16.35
N HIS A 174 -14.77 4.70 16.14
CA HIS A 174 -14.23 5.59 17.19
C HIS A 174 -14.76 7.01 16.98
N TYR A 175 -16.07 7.19 17.12
CA TYR A 175 -16.67 8.50 16.90
C TYR A 175 -16.23 9.51 17.96
N MET A 176 -15.80 10.68 17.50
CA MET A 176 -15.45 11.79 18.37
C MET A 176 -16.26 13.03 18.00
N VAL A 177 -16.61 13.82 19.01
CA VAL A 177 -17.35 15.07 18.85
C VAL A 177 -16.62 16.23 19.49
N TRP A 178 -16.63 17.35 18.79
CA TRP A 178 -16.26 18.66 19.30
C TRP A 178 -17.52 19.50 19.46
N ILE A 179 -17.66 20.14 20.62
CA ILE A 179 -18.86 20.90 21.01
C ILE A 179 -18.48 22.39 21.13
N PRO A 180 -19.11 23.28 20.36
CA PRO A 180 -18.84 24.71 20.42
C PRO A 180 -19.29 25.32 21.74
N SER A 181 -18.71 26.46 22.11
CA SER A 181 -18.99 27.11 23.40
C SER A 181 -20.48 27.43 23.59
N CYS A 182 -21.19 27.78 22.50
CA CYS A 182 -22.61 28.10 22.53
C CYS A 182 -23.54 26.91 22.82
N LEU A 183 -23.05 25.68 22.75
CA LEU A 183 -23.82 24.45 23.03
C LEU A 183 -23.36 23.75 24.32
N GLN A 184 -22.39 24.32 25.05
CA GLN A 184 -21.95 23.76 26.33
C GLN A 184 -23.10 23.77 27.34
N GLY A 185 -23.29 22.66 28.05
CA GLY A 185 -24.36 22.48 29.04
C GLY A 185 -25.73 22.12 28.46
N THR A 186 -25.88 22.02 27.13
CA THR A 186 -27.11 21.50 26.50
C THR A 186 -27.11 19.96 26.54
N ASP A 187 -28.28 19.35 26.73
CA ASP A 187 -28.40 17.88 26.55
C ASP A 187 -28.37 17.55 25.04
N LEU A 188 -27.24 16.98 24.61
CA LEU A 188 -26.99 16.60 23.22
C LEU A 188 -27.25 15.11 22.97
N ARG A 189 -27.62 14.34 23.99
CA ARG A 189 -27.59 12.87 23.95
C ARG A 189 -28.46 12.29 22.83
N GLU A 190 -29.74 12.67 22.81
CA GLU A 190 -30.70 12.16 21.83
C GLU A 190 -30.37 12.66 20.41
N GLY A 191 -29.93 13.90 20.29
CA GLY A 191 -29.54 14.51 19.03
C GLY A 191 -28.31 13.83 18.41
N LEU A 192 -27.30 13.53 19.21
CA LEU A 192 -26.09 12.81 18.78
C LEU A 192 -26.40 11.37 18.37
N LEU A 193 -27.22 10.65 19.14
CA LEU A 193 -27.66 9.29 18.77
C LEU A 193 -28.33 9.26 17.39
N LYS A 194 -29.28 10.17 17.16
CA LYS A 194 -29.97 10.30 15.87
C LYS A 194 -29.04 10.76 14.74
N LEU A 195 -28.07 11.64 15.01
CA LEU A 195 -27.04 12.04 14.05
C LEU A 195 -26.20 10.84 13.60
N LEU A 196 -25.68 10.06 14.56
CA LEU A 196 -24.85 8.88 14.28
C LEU A 196 -25.61 7.83 13.48
N PHE A 197 -26.88 7.57 13.83
CA PHE A 197 -27.73 6.66 13.07
C PHE A 197 -27.91 7.12 11.61
N ASN A 198 -28.14 8.42 11.39
CA ASN A 198 -28.25 8.98 10.04
C ASN A 198 -26.94 8.92 9.27
N LEU A 199 -25.80 9.11 9.96
CA LEU A 199 -24.48 9.01 9.38
C LEU A 199 -24.20 7.57 8.93
N GLN A 200 -24.42 6.57 9.79
CA GLN A 200 -24.23 5.16 9.47
C GLN A 200 -25.04 4.75 8.24
N ARG A 201 -26.30 5.17 8.13
CA ARG A 201 -27.14 4.92 6.95
C ARG A 201 -26.60 5.53 5.66
N LYS A 202 -25.87 6.65 5.75
CA LYS A 202 -25.28 7.33 4.60
C LYS A 202 -23.83 6.94 4.34
N ARG A 203 -23.19 6.17 5.24
CA ARG A 203 -21.75 5.95 5.24
C ARG A 203 -21.23 5.41 3.92
N ALA A 204 -21.88 4.38 3.36
CA ALA A 204 -21.51 3.84 2.06
C ALA A 204 -21.49 4.90 0.95
N VAL A 205 -22.49 5.80 0.89
CA VAL A 205 -22.55 6.86 -0.12
C VAL A 205 -21.48 7.93 0.12
N ILE A 206 -21.16 8.23 1.38
CA ILE A 206 -20.08 9.16 1.75
C ILE A 206 -18.74 8.58 1.32
N ASP A 207 -18.47 7.33 1.68
CA ASP A 207 -17.24 6.62 1.34
C ASP A 207 -17.08 6.50 -0.18
N MET A 208 -18.15 6.18 -0.93
CA MET A 208 -18.11 6.12 -2.40
C MET A 208 -17.65 7.45 -3.02
N LYS A 209 -18.19 8.58 -2.56
CA LYS A 209 -17.84 9.90 -3.11
C LYS A 209 -16.44 10.37 -2.70
N ASP A 210 -16.03 10.06 -1.47
CA ASP A 210 -14.68 10.38 -1.01
C ASP A 210 -13.64 9.53 -1.75
N ASN A 211 -13.93 8.24 -1.97
CA ASN A 211 -13.12 7.36 -2.81
C ASN A 211 -12.98 7.90 -4.24
N GLU A 212 -14.07 8.34 -4.87
CA GLU A 212 -14.04 8.94 -6.21
C GLU A 212 -13.10 10.16 -6.26
N SER A 213 -13.25 11.10 -5.31
CA SER A 213 -12.41 12.30 -5.22
C SER A 213 -10.93 11.97 -4.93
N MET A 214 -10.67 10.97 -4.11
CA MET A 214 -9.31 10.50 -3.81
C MET A 214 -8.67 9.87 -5.05
N VAL A 215 -9.41 9.05 -5.79
CA VAL A 215 -8.93 8.41 -7.03
C VAL A 215 -8.59 9.46 -8.10
N GLU A 216 -9.50 10.41 -8.35
CA GLU A 216 -9.28 11.56 -9.24
C GLU A 216 -7.95 12.27 -8.98
N ARG A 217 -7.74 12.65 -7.71
CA ARG A 217 -6.53 13.37 -7.27
C ARG A 217 -5.28 12.52 -7.41
N THR A 218 -5.36 11.24 -7.08
CA THR A 218 -4.23 10.31 -7.18
C THR A 218 -3.83 10.08 -8.64
N ILE A 219 -4.81 9.98 -9.56
CA ILE A 219 -4.56 9.91 -11.00
C ILE A 219 -3.81 11.16 -11.48
N GLU A 220 -4.24 12.35 -11.03
CA GLU A 220 -3.57 13.60 -11.39
C GLU A 220 -2.15 13.70 -10.82
N GLU A 221 -1.90 13.17 -9.61
CA GLU A 221 -0.56 13.06 -9.06
C GLU A 221 0.33 12.16 -9.93
N PHE A 222 -0.15 10.98 -10.34
CA PHE A 222 0.59 10.11 -11.25
C PHE A 222 0.89 10.79 -12.60
N ARG A 223 -0.06 11.56 -13.16
CA ARG A 223 0.19 12.35 -14.38
C ARG A 223 1.30 13.39 -14.18
N SER A 224 1.25 14.12 -13.07
CA SER A 224 2.26 15.14 -12.75
C SER A 224 3.65 14.51 -12.62
N VAL A 225 3.74 13.39 -11.88
CA VAL A 225 5.01 12.67 -11.70
C VAL A 225 5.53 12.10 -13.01
N TYR A 226 4.66 11.51 -13.85
CA TYR A 226 5.06 11.02 -15.17
C TYR A 226 5.63 12.14 -16.05
N LYS A 227 4.95 13.30 -16.08
CA LYS A 227 5.41 14.48 -16.82
C LYS A 227 6.76 14.98 -16.30
N ALA A 228 6.94 15.02 -14.97
CA ALA A 228 8.20 15.40 -14.35
C ALA A 228 9.33 14.44 -14.71
N LEU A 229 9.08 13.11 -14.68
CA LEU A 229 10.05 12.10 -15.10
C LEU A 229 10.42 12.23 -16.57
N ALA A 230 9.44 12.40 -17.46
CA ALA A 230 9.68 12.60 -18.88
C ALA A 230 10.51 13.87 -19.16
N SER A 231 10.26 14.96 -18.42
CA SER A 231 11.05 16.18 -18.49
C SER A 231 12.49 15.98 -17.98
N MET A 232 12.66 15.27 -16.86
CA MET A 232 13.95 14.98 -16.24
C MET A 232 14.89 14.16 -17.14
N PHE A 233 14.32 13.29 -17.97
CA PHE A 233 15.05 12.42 -18.89
C PHE A 233 14.80 12.74 -20.37
N GLN A 234 14.33 13.95 -20.68
CA GLN A 234 13.96 14.32 -22.04
C GLN A 234 15.12 14.14 -23.04
N ALA A 235 16.33 14.52 -22.64
CA ALA A 235 17.52 14.40 -23.48
C ALA A 235 17.87 12.92 -23.75
N GLU A 236 17.80 12.06 -22.74
CA GLU A 236 18.01 10.62 -22.88
C GLU A 236 16.95 9.96 -23.77
N LEU A 237 15.69 10.27 -23.52
CA LEU A 237 14.55 9.75 -24.29
C LEU A 237 14.65 10.17 -25.77
N ALA A 238 15.00 11.43 -26.05
CA ALA A 238 15.17 11.93 -27.42
C ALA A 238 16.34 11.26 -28.16
N GLN A 239 17.39 10.87 -27.43
CA GLN A 239 18.57 10.20 -28.00
C GLN A 239 18.46 8.67 -28.02
N GLY A 240 17.34 8.10 -27.54
CA GLY A 240 17.19 6.66 -27.36
C GLY A 240 18.18 6.06 -26.36
N LYS A 241 18.75 6.87 -25.46
CA LYS A 241 19.72 6.41 -24.46
C LYS A 241 18.99 5.84 -23.25
N SER A 242 19.40 4.65 -22.82
CA SER A 242 18.87 4.00 -21.63
C SER A 242 19.89 4.04 -20.49
N THR A 243 19.65 4.88 -19.48
CA THR A 243 20.49 4.94 -18.27
C THR A 243 19.90 4.12 -17.13
N PRO A 244 20.71 3.55 -16.23
CA PRO A 244 20.20 2.77 -15.09
C PRO A 244 19.24 3.56 -14.18
N LEU A 245 19.52 4.85 -13.95
CA LEU A 245 18.66 5.72 -13.14
C LEU A 245 17.29 5.92 -13.80
N MET A 246 17.28 6.20 -15.11
CA MET A 246 16.03 6.37 -15.86
C MET A 246 15.19 5.09 -15.83
N ARG A 247 15.79 3.93 -16.14
CA ARG A 247 15.10 2.63 -16.09
C ARG A 247 14.51 2.37 -14.71
N PHE A 248 15.28 2.62 -13.65
CA PHE A 248 14.80 2.41 -12.29
C PHE A 248 13.61 3.30 -11.94
N MET A 249 13.71 4.60 -12.17
CA MET A 249 12.66 5.54 -11.78
C MET A 249 11.35 5.28 -12.53
N PHE A 250 11.41 5.01 -13.84
CA PHE A 250 10.21 4.64 -14.60
C PHE A 250 9.68 3.25 -14.20
N THR A 251 10.55 2.30 -13.83
CA THR A 251 10.09 1.01 -13.30
C THR A 251 9.36 1.20 -11.96
N LYS A 252 9.91 2.00 -11.04
CA LYS A 252 9.27 2.29 -9.75
C LYS A 252 7.93 3.00 -9.93
N PHE A 253 7.86 4.01 -10.80
CA PHE A 253 6.61 4.65 -11.18
C PHE A 253 5.57 3.62 -11.66
N THR A 254 5.95 2.76 -12.61
CA THR A 254 5.07 1.74 -13.20
C THR A 254 4.56 0.74 -12.15
N THR A 255 5.45 0.22 -11.31
CA THR A 255 5.06 -0.71 -10.24
C THR A 255 4.14 -0.08 -9.19
N LYS A 256 4.31 1.20 -8.86
CA LYS A 256 3.37 1.93 -7.98
C LYS A 256 2.03 2.19 -8.66
N LEU A 257 2.02 2.51 -9.94
CA LEU A 257 0.80 2.66 -10.75
C LEU A 257 0.00 1.35 -10.80
N LEU A 258 0.67 0.22 -11.02
CA LEU A 258 0.04 -1.12 -10.96
C LEU A 258 -0.51 -1.44 -9.56
N GLY A 259 0.26 -1.11 -8.52
CA GLY A 259 -0.20 -1.26 -7.13
C GLY A 259 -1.45 -0.43 -6.84
N PHE A 260 -1.51 0.80 -7.35
CA PHE A 260 -2.69 1.66 -7.25
C PHE A 260 -3.89 1.07 -8.00
N LYS A 261 -3.70 0.60 -9.25
CA LYS A 261 -4.74 -0.07 -10.06
C LYS A 261 -5.41 -1.21 -9.29
N ARG A 262 -4.61 -2.05 -8.62
CA ARG A 262 -5.11 -3.17 -7.81
C ARG A 262 -5.89 -2.73 -6.56
N ARG A 263 -5.49 -1.62 -5.93
CA ARG A 263 -6.19 -1.11 -4.74
C ARG A 263 -7.52 -0.48 -5.10
N ILE A 264 -7.60 0.26 -6.20
CA ILE A 264 -8.85 0.94 -6.57
C ILE A 264 -9.92 -0.05 -7.06
N SER A 265 -9.53 -1.21 -7.61
CA SER A 265 -10.49 -2.25 -8.02
C SER A 265 -11.28 -2.86 -6.86
N THR A 266 -10.83 -2.67 -5.60
CA THR A 266 -11.54 -3.17 -4.41
C THR A 266 -12.35 -2.07 -3.70
N LEU A 267 -12.32 -0.83 -4.18
CA LEU A 267 -13.04 0.29 -3.55
C LEU A 267 -14.55 0.24 -3.85
N LEU A 268 -15.35 0.44 -2.80
CA LEU A 268 -16.80 0.56 -2.90
C LEU A 268 -17.20 1.74 -3.80
N GLY A 269 -18.02 1.46 -4.81
CA GLY A 269 -18.59 2.44 -5.75
C GLY A 269 -17.71 2.84 -6.92
N TYR A 270 -16.49 2.32 -7.00
CA TYR A 270 -15.63 2.54 -8.15
C TYR A 270 -15.92 1.48 -9.23
N THR A 271 -16.74 1.82 -10.23
CA THR A 271 -17.09 0.95 -11.37
C THR A 271 -16.38 1.33 -12.68
N GLY A 272 -15.31 2.13 -12.61
CA GLY A 272 -14.46 2.42 -13.78
C GLY A 272 -14.83 3.67 -14.59
N GLY A 273 -15.52 4.66 -13.99
CA GLY A 273 -15.81 5.94 -14.65
C GLY A 273 -14.58 6.78 -14.98
N GLU A 274 -13.53 6.70 -14.15
CA GLU A 274 -12.24 7.34 -14.41
C GLU A 274 -11.13 6.31 -14.57
N SER A 275 -11.02 5.74 -15.76
CA SER A 275 -10.06 4.67 -16.02
C SER A 275 -8.61 5.15 -15.89
N LEU A 276 -7.74 4.34 -15.26
CA LEU A 276 -6.29 4.52 -15.29
C LEU A 276 -5.69 4.45 -16.70
N GLU A 277 -6.46 3.99 -17.70
CA GLU A 277 -6.13 4.10 -19.13
C GLU A 277 -5.87 5.54 -19.59
N GLN A 278 -6.27 6.53 -18.78
CA GLN A 278 -5.97 7.93 -19.03
C GLN A 278 -4.48 8.28 -18.79
N ILE A 279 -3.69 7.45 -18.12
CA ILE A 279 -2.24 7.63 -17.99
C ILE A 279 -1.57 6.85 -19.12
N ARG A 280 -1.33 7.54 -20.24
CA ARG A 280 -0.65 6.96 -21.40
C ARG A 280 0.87 7.05 -21.23
N ILE A 281 1.51 5.89 -21.14
CA ILE A 281 2.97 5.78 -21.15
C ILE A 281 3.44 5.80 -22.60
N ALA A 282 4.33 6.74 -22.93
CA ALA A 282 4.92 6.83 -24.26
C ALA A 282 5.67 5.54 -24.64
N GLU A 283 5.64 5.16 -25.91
CA GLU A 283 6.29 3.94 -26.42
C GLU A 283 7.79 3.90 -26.08
N THR A 284 8.49 5.02 -26.19
CA THR A 284 9.92 5.14 -25.84
C THR A 284 10.21 4.79 -24.37
N VAL A 285 9.27 5.08 -23.47
CA VAL A 285 9.35 4.68 -22.06
C VAL A 285 8.95 3.21 -21.91
N GLY A 286 7.89 2.78 -22.61
CA GLY A 286 7.43 1.39 -22.61
C GLY A 286 8.50 0.39 -23.07
N ASP A 287 9.40 0.82 -23.95
CA ASP A 287 10.51 0.02 -24.49
C ASP A 287 11.73 -0.06 -23.56
N LEU A 288 11.78 0.74 -22.50
CA LEU A 288 12.86 0.65 -21.52
C LEU A 288 12.82 -0.71 -20.83
N GLN A 289 13.99 -1.33 -20.70
CA GLN A 289 14.16 -2.51 -19.86
C GLN A 289 13.81 -2.14 -18.41
N ALA A 290 13.00 -2.97 -17.76
CA ALA A 290 12.66 -2.80 -16.37
C ALA A 290 13.91 -2.97 -15.49
N GLN A 291 14.08 -2.07 -14.53
CA GLN A 291 15.13 -2.15 -13.52
C GLN A 291 14.51 -1.91 -12.13
N PRO A 292 13.89 -2.91 -11.52
CA PRO A 292 13.13 -2.71 -10.29
C PRO A 292 13.96 -2.72 -9.00
N TRP A 293 15.24 -3.08 -9.09
CA TRP A 293 16.21 -2.99 -8.00
C TRP A 293 17.06 -1.73 -8.08
N SER A 294 17.43 -1.25 -6.90
CA SER A 294 18.28 -0.09 -6.72
C SER A 294 19.75 -0.46 -6.99
N LEU A 295 20.49 0.47 -7.58
CA LEU A 295 21.95 0.43 -7.62
C LEU A 295 22.58 1.40 -6.61
N TRP A 296 21.74 2.08 -5.83
CA TRP A 296 22.12 3.16 -4.91
C TRP A 296 21.89 2.72 -3.48
N GLY A 297 22.97 2.70 -2.69
CA GLY A 297 22.95 2.37 -1.27
C GLY A 297 24.35 2.01 -0.78
N PRO A 298 24.48 1.50 0.46
CA PRO A 298 25.73 0.95 0.95
C PRO A 298 26.24 -0.14 0.00
N LYS A 299 27.54 -0.07 -0.32
CA LYS A 299 28.23 -1.08 -1.13
C LYS A 299 28.52 -2.35 -0.33
N GLU A 300 28.62 -2.22 0.98
CA GLU A 300 28.77 -3.34 1.89
C GLU A 300 27.46 -4.14 1.92
N SER A 301 27.57 -5.43 1.71
CA SER A 301 26.47 -6.37 1.90
C SER A 301 26.30 -6.65 3.40
N ARG A 302 25.04 -6.76 3.83
CA ARG A 302 24.69 -7.30 5.14
C ARG A 302 23.86 -8.55 4.96
N VAL A 303 24.29 -9.63 5.60
CA VAL A 303 23.59 -10.92 5.61
C VAL A 303 23.21 -11.25 7.03
N GLU A 304 21.94 -11.62 7.23
CA GLU A 304 21.42 -12.05 8.53
C GLU A 304 20.69 -13.38 8.36
N ILE A 305 21.21 -14.43 8.99
CA ILE A 305 20.59 -15.75 9.02
C ILE A 305 19.61 -15.80 10.17
N LEU A 306 18.34 -16.06 9.87
CA LEU A 306 17.26 -16.15 10.85
C LEU A 306 16.93 -17.59 11.22
N ASP A 307 17.22 -18.54 10.34
CA ASP A 307 16.93 -19.96 10.52
C ASP A 307 18.16 -20.84 10.17
N PRO A 308 18.52 -21.82 11.02
CA PRO A 308 19.69 -22.68 10.78
C PRO A 308 19.52 -23.65 9.59
N SER A 309 18.31 -23.81 9.05
CA SER A 309 18.06 -24.62 7.85
C SER A 309 18.48 -23.94 6.55
N VAL A 310 18.98 -22.70 6.60
CA VAL A 310 19.54 -22.02 5.44
C VAL A 310 20.74 -22.81 4.90
N PRO A 311 20.77 -23.12 3.59
CA PRO A 311 21.90 -23.84 2.99
C PRO A 311 23.18 -23.02 3.05
N ALA A 312 24.33 -23.68 2.86
CA ALA A 312 25.60 -22.98 2.70
C ALA A 312 25.50 -21.95 1.56
N LEU A 313 25.74 -20.67 1.89
CA LEU A 313 25.57 -19.57 0.96
C LEU A 313 26.78 -19.43 0.03
N PRO A 314 26.59 -19.35 -1.31
CA PRO A 314 27.68 -19.08 -2.24
C PRO A 314 28.39 -17.76 -1.92
N ALA A 315 29.71 -17.69 -2.15
CA ALA A 315 30.49 -16.46 -1.93
C ALA A 315 29.91 -15.27 -2.72
N ALA A 316 29.49 -15.50 -3.97
CA ALA A 316 28.86 -14.47 -4.81
C ALA A 316 27.60 -13.85 -4.18
N LEU A 317 26.78 -14.65 -3.49
CA LEU A 317 25.59 -14.16 -2.78
C LEU A 317 25.97 -13.36 -1.53
N GLN A 318 27.04 -13.74 -0.84
CA GLN A 318 27.51 -13.00 0.34
C GLN A 318 28.17 -11.67 -0.04
N GLU A 319 28.98 -11.66 -1.09
CA GLU A 319 29.74 -10.48 -1.55
C GLU A 319 28.86 -9.50 -2.32
N ASN A 320 27.98 -9.99 -3.21
CA ASN A 320 27.17 -9.15 -4.09
C ASN A 320 25.76 -9.74 -4.29
N PRO A 321 24.90 -9.69 -3.25
CA PRO A 321 23.58 -10.32 -3.29
C PRO A 321 22.66 -9.73 -4.35
N THR A 322 22.79 -8.44 -4.70
CA THR A 322 21.96 -7.84 -5.76
C THR A 322 22.23 -8.48 -7.11
N ASP A 323 23.49 -8.56 -7.51
CA ASP A 323 23.84 -9.07 -8.83
C ASP A 323 23.58 -10.59 -8.88
N PHE A 324 23.81 -11.31 -7.77
CA PHE A 324 23.45 -12.72 -7.66
C PHE A 324 21.94 -12.95 -7.78
N VAL A 325 21.11 -12.29 -6.96
CA VAL A 325 19.67 -12.53 -6.90
C VAL A 325 18.97 -12.08 -8.17
N GLU A 326 19.34 -10.93 -8.75
CA GLU A 326 18.68 -10.42 -9.95
C GLU A 326 19.09 -11.19 -11.22
N GLY A 327 20.18 -11.96 -11.16
CA GLY A 327 20.58 -12.91 -12.20
C GLY A 327 19.88 -14.27 -12.11
N LEU A 328 19.09 -14.53 -11.06
CA LEU A 328 18.33 -15.76 -10.93
C LEU A 328 17.07 -15.77 -11.81
N PRO A 329 16.55 -16.95 -12.20
CA PRO A 329 15.29 -17.07 -12.91
C PRO A 329 14.13 -16.48 -12.11
N VAL A 330 13.14 -15.95 -12.83
CA VAL A 330 11.91 -15.44 -12.21
C VAL A 330 11.07 -16.60 -11.67
N TYR A 331 10.36 -16.35 -10.56
CA TYR A 331 9.45 -17.31 -9.96
C TYR A 331 8.34 -17.76 -10.92
N GLY A 332 8.35 -19.06 -11.23
CA GLY A 332 7.38 -19.72 -12.09
C GLY A 332 6.04 -19.84 -11.38
N ARG A 333 5.01 -19.21 -11.94
CA ARG A 333 3.63 -19.31 -11.45
C ARG A 333 2.64 -19.25 -12.62
N PRO A 334 1.42 -19.78 -12.46
CA PRO A 334 0.39 -19.79 -13.51
C PRO A 334 0.14 -18.43 -14.17
N TYR A 335 0.05 -17.35 -13.40
CA TYR A 335 -0.10 -16.00 -13.95
C TYR A 335 1.05 -15.56 -14.83
N LEU A 336 2.28 -15.96 -14.50
CA LEU A 336 3.42 -15.62 -15.33
C LEU A 336 3.38 -16.41 -16.64
N GLY A 337 3.10 -17.72 -16.59
CA GLY A 337 2.99 -18.54 -17.81
C GLY A 337 1.94 -18.00 -18.78
N LYS A 338 0.70 -17.82 -18.30
CA LYS A 338 -0.39 -17.25 -19.11
C LYS A 338 -0.05 -15.83 -19.62
N GLY A 339 0.62 -15.04 -18.79
CA GLY A 339 1.04 -13.69 -19.14
C GLY A 339 2.10 -13.66 -20.24
N LEU A 340 3.08 -14.56 -20.19
CA LEU A 340 4.14 -14.72 -21.18
C LEU A 340 3.59 -15.12 -22.55
N ASP A 341 2.63 -16.05 -22.57
CA ASP A 341 1.90 -16.45 -23.79
C ASP A 341 1.22 -15.24 -24.45
N CYS A 342 0.57 -14.39 -23.64
CA CYS A 342 -0.11 -13.19 -24.11
C CYS A 342 0.82 -12.13 -24.70
N ILE A 343 2.05 -12.01 -24.18
CA ILE A 343 3.04 -11.02 -24.67
C ILE A 343 4.00 -11.61 -25.71
N GLY A 344 3.86 -12.90 -26.04
CA GLY A 344 4.68 -13.59 -27.04
C GLY A 344 6.16 -13.67 -26.65
N GLN A 345 6.46 -13.81 -25.36
CA GLN A 345 7.84 -13.97 -24.87
C GLN A 345 8.07 -15.39 -24.35
N ASP A 346 9.06 -16.08 -24.91
CA ASP A 346 9.47 -17.41 -24.46
C ASP A 346 10.48 -17.38 -23.30
N THR A 347 11.10 -16.22 -23.04
CA THR A 347 12.18 -16.08 -22.05
C THR A 347 11.75 -15.27 -20.84
N HIS A 348 12.10 -15.76 -19.64
CA HIS A 348 11.88 -15.07 -18.36
C HIS A 348 12.86 -13.90 -18.12
N GLU A 349 13.62 -13.50 -19.13
CA GLU A 349 14.70 -12.51 -19.03
C GLU A 349 14.33 -11.23 -19.78
N ASN A 350 14.70 -10.08 -19.20
CA ASN A 350 14.63 -8.76 -19.84
C ASN A 350 13.23 -8.17 -20.09
N PHE A 351 12.33 -8.28 -19.11
CA PHE A 351 11.06 -7.54 -19.11
C PHE A 351 11.26 -6.05 -19.37
N ARG A 352 10.42 -5.48 -20.24
CA ARG A 352 10.29 -4.05 -20.47
C ARG A 352 9.16 -3.46 -19.63
N ILE A 353 9.13 -2.13 -19.53
CA ILE A 353 8.07 -1.43 -18.80
C ILE A 353 6.68 -1.76 -19.37
N ARG A 354 6.55 -1.84 -20.69
CA ARG A 354 5.29 -2.24 -21.35
C ARG A 354 4.84 -3.64 -20.93
N ASP A 355 5.78 -4.57 -20.72
CA ASP A 355 5.47 -5.94 -20.34
C ASP A 355 4.87 -5.97 -18.92
N LEU A 356 5.38 -5.14 -18.00
CA LEU A 356 4.79 -4.98 -16.66
C LEU A 356 3.35 -4.48 -16.72
N LEU A 357 3.07 -3.53 -17.62
CA LEU A 357 1.73 -2.95 -17.80
C LEU A 357 0.74 -3.97 -18.38
N LEU A 358 1.19 -4.79 -19.34
CA LEU A 358 0.40 -5.86 -19.96
C LEU A 358 0.11 -6.99 -18.96
N LEU A 359 1.12 -7.40 -18.18
CA LEU A 359 0.99 -8.42 -17.14
C LEU A 359 0.11 -7.95 -15.97
N GLY A 360 0.09 -6.64 -15.68
CA GLY A 360 -0.64 -6.08 -14.55
C GLY A 360 0.06 -6.26 -13.19
N PHE A 361 1.27 -6.81 -13.15
CA PHE A 361 2.08 -7.00 -11.95
C PHE A 361 3.59 -6.96 -12.28
N ASP A 362 4.44 -6.87 -11.23
CA ASP A 362 5.91 -7.01 -11.37
C ASP A 362 6.31 -8.50 -11.26
N PRO A 363 6.69 -9.18 -12.36
CA PRO A 363 7.12 -10.56 -12.33
C PRO A 363 8.50 -10.72 -11.67
N THR A 364 9.35 -9.70 -11.72
CA THR A 364 10.76 -9.79 -11.29
C THR A 364 10.95 -9.73 -9.78
N ARG A 365 9.88 -9.49 -9.01
CA ARG A 365 9.94 -9.34 -7.54
C ARG A 365 10.36 -10.63 -6.84
N LEU A 366 10.03 -11.78 -7.44
CA LEU A 366 10.31 -13.10 -6.89
C LEU A 366 11.29 -13.83 -7.80
N ARG A 367 12.35 -14.38 -7.21
CA ARG A 367 13.42 -15.08 -7.92
C ARG A 367 13.63 -16.48 -7.35
N GLU A 368 13.84 -17.46 -8.21
CA GLU A 368 14.02 -18.85 -7.81
C GLU A 368 15.49 -19.21 -7.62
N TRP A 369 15.76 -19.91 -6.52
CA TRP A 369 17.08 -20.42 -6.23
C TRP A 369 16.99 -21.90 -5.85
N ASP A 370 17.35 -22.76 -6.78
CA ASP A 370 17.45 -24.18 -6.56
C ASP A 370 18.87 -24.56 -6.16
N THR A 371 18.99 -25.28 -5.05
CA THR A 371 20.24 -25.83 -4.55
C THR A 371 20.10 -27.34 -4.42
N GLY A 372 21.22 -28.07 -4.36
CA GLY A 372 21.18 -29.51 -4.11
C GLY A 372 20.50 -29.90 -2.78
N SER A 373 20.33 -28.95 -1.86
CA SER A 373 19.69 -29.16 -0.55
C SER A 373 18.23 -28.67 -0.47
N GLY A 374 17.69 -28.04 -1.52
CA GLY A 374 16.29 -27.60 -1.54
C GLY A 374 15.99 -26.50 -2.55
N ARG A 375 14.71 -26.12 -2.63
CA ARG A 375 14.23 -25.05 -3.50
C ARG A 375 13.85 -23.84 -2.67
N PHE A 376 14.34 -22.68 -3.07
CA PHE A 376 14.17 -21.44 -2.33
C PHE A 376 13.66 -20.33 -3.26
N VAL A 377 13.08 -19.30 -2.64
CA VAL A 377 12.66 -18.08 -3.33
C VAL A 377 13.26 -16.88 -2.62
N PHE A 378 13.81 -15.96 -3.40
CA PHE A 378 14.10 -14.61 -2.95
C PHE A 378 12.93 -13.70 -3.26
N GLU A 379 12.44 -13.00 -2.24
CA GLU A 379 11.52 -11.88 -2.40
C GLU A 379 12.28 -10.58 -2.26
N ARG A 380 12.21 -9.72 -3.27
CA ARG A 380 12.64 -8.33 -3.15
C ARG A 380 11.63 -7.54 -2.33
N SER A 381 12.14 -6.92 -1.28
CA SER A 381 11.42 -6.01 -0.38
C SER A 381 12.23 -4.74 -0.16
N TRP A 382 11.73 -3.89 0.72
CA TRP A 382 12.31 -2.60 1.03
C TRP A 382 13.02 -2.64 2.38
N PRO A 383 14.20 -2.03 2.52
CA PRO A 383 14.94 -2.05 3.77
C PRO A 383 14.12 -1.62 4.99
N ARG A 384 13.24 -0.62 4.87
CA ARG A 384 12.41 -0.14 6.00
C ARG A 384 11.52 -1.21 6.64
N PHE A 385 11.19 -2.27 5.90
CA PHE A 385 10.38 -3.38 6.42
C PHE A 385 11.22 -4.40 7.19
N GLU A 386 12.54 -4.27 7.27
CA GLU A 386 13.43 -5.25 7.92
C GLU A 386 12.98 -5.58 9.36
N ALA A 387 12.72 -4.56 10.19
CA ALA A 387 12.30 -4.76 11.58
C ALA A 387 10.95 -5.47 11.67
N HIS A 388 9.97 -5.02 10.88
CA HIS A 388 8.65 -5.63 10.81
C HIS A 388 8.69 -7.08 10.30
N LEU A 389 9.55 -7.38 9.31
CA LEU A 389 9.73 -8.74 8.78
C LEU A 389 10.31 -9.69 9.82
N LYS A 390 11.23 -9.22 10.67
CA LYS A 390 11.77 -10.03 11.78
C LYS A 390 10.70 -10.32 12.83
N GLN A 391 9.93 -9.30 13.21
CA GLN A 391 8.81 -9.47 14.14
C GLN A 391 7.76 -10.46 13.59
N ARG A 392 7.38 -10.30 12.31
CA ARG A 392 6.46 -11.21 11.62
C ARG A 392 7.02 -12.63 11.53
N GLY A 393 8.32 -12.79 11.24
CA GLY A 393 8.98 -14.10 11.20
C GLY A 393 8.92 -14.82 12.55
N GLN A 394 9.21 -14.13 13.65
CA GLN A 394 9.11 -14.68 15.01
C GLN A 394 7.67 -15.04 15.38
N TRP A 395 6.71 -14.24 14.94
CA TRP A 395 5.29 -14.54 15.13
C TRP A 395 4.88 -15.79 14.34
N LEU A 396 5.20 -15.87 13.04
CA LEU A 396 4.91 -17.03 12.19
C LEU A 396 5.49 -18.32 12.78
N SER A 397 6.75 -18.30 13.25
CA SER A 397 7.35 -19.49 13.86
C SER A 397 6.60 -19.96 15.11
N ARG A 398 6.13 -19.04 15.96
CA ARG A 398 5.30 -19.38 17.13
C ARG A 398 3.94 -19.93 16.72
N THR A 399 3.27 -19.26 15.78
CA THR A 399 1.98 -19.70 15.23
C THR A 399 2.07 -21.07 14.60
N GLY A 400 3.17 -21.38 13.90
CA GLY A 400 3.41 -22.70 13.31
C GLY A 400 3.52 -23.81 14.35
N LEU A 401 4.20 -23.54 15.48
CA LEU A 401 4.28 -24.50 16.59
C LEU A 401 2.91 -24.75 17.22
N GLU A 402 2.15 -23.69 17.48
CA GLU A 402 0.80 -23.78 18.07
C GLU A 402 -0.20 -24.48 17.12
N ALA A 403 -0.08 -24.26 15.82
CA ALA A 403 -0.97 -24.84 14.82
C ALA A 403 -0.58 -26.28 14.40
N SER A 404 0.61 -26.76 14.78
CA SER A 404 1.17 -28.03 14.28
C SER A 404 0.29 -29.27 14.51
N SER A 405 -0.52 -29.27 15.56
CA SER A 405 -1.46 -30.36 15.91
C SER A 405 -2.92 -30.07 15.51
N LEU A 406 -3.20 -28.88 14.96
CA LEU A 406 -4.55 -28.45 14.62
C LEU A 406 -4.88 -28.81 13.16
N ARG A 407 -6.17 -29.08 12.92
CA ARG A 407 -6.74 -29.26 11.59
C ARG A 407 -7.87 -28.25 11.39
N PHE A 408 -7.87 -27.58 10.25
CA PHE A 408 -8.86 -26.59 9.88
C PHE A 408 -9.66 -27.12 8.70
N GLN A 409 -10.88 -27.62 8.96
CA GLN A 409 -11.69 -28.28 7.93
C GLN A 409 -10.92 -29.44 7.23
N GLY A 410 -10.13 -30.19 7.99
CA GLY A 410 -9.27 -31.28 7.49
C GLY A 410 -7.86 -30.85 7.03
N ALA A 411 -7.64 -29.56 6.75
CA ALA A 411 -6.34 -29.06 6.29
C ALA A 411 -5.36 -28.80 7.45
N GLN A 412 -4.07 -29.05 7.23
CA GLN A 412 -2.99 -28.56 8.11
C GLN A 412 -2.68 -27.10 7.82
N LEU A 413 -2.36 -26.33 8.86
CA LEU A 413 -1.72 -25.03 8.69
C LEU A 413 -0.20 -25.21 8.79
N GLU A 414 0.51 -24.81 7.74
CA GLU A 414 1.97 -24.70 7.73
C GLU A 414 2.38 -23.21 7.65
N VAL A 415 3.58 -22.88 8.14
CA VAL A 415 4.12 -21.52 8.10
C VAL A 415 5.38 -21.47 7.25
N ASN A 416 5.60 -20.37 6.54
CA ASN A 416 6.79 -20.15 5.72
C ASN A 416 7.52 -18.86 6.13
N PRO A 417 8.15 -18.82 7.33
CA PRO A 417 8.82 -17.61 7.81
C PRO A 417 10.05 -17.24 6.95
N PRO A 418 10.52 -15.99 7.00
CA PRO A 418 11.82 -15.59 6.48
C PRO A 418 12.96 -16.45 7.06
N LEU A 419 13.83 -16.98 6.20
CA LEU A 419 14.99 -17.78 6.60
C LEU A 419 16.27 -16.95 6.72
N ALA A 420 16.45 -15.98 5.82
CA ALA A 420 17.59 -15.07 5.84
C ALA A 420 17.22 -13.74 5.15
N LEU A 421 17.94 -12.69 5.53
CA LEU A 421 17.80 -11.34 4.98
C LEU A 421 19.13 -10.87 4.41
N PHE A 422 19.09 -10.25 3.22
CA PHE A 422 20.25 -9.72 2.51
C PHE A 422 20.00 -8.26 2.13
N SER A 423 20.82 -7.35 2.64
CA SER A 423 20.72 -5.93 2.34
C SER A 423 21.93 -5.46 1.54
N HIS A 424 21.71 -4.83 0.39
CA HIS A 424 22.79 -4.35 -0.48
C HIS A 424 22.28 -3.35 -1.52
N LYS A 425 23.04 -2.25 -1.76
CA LYS A 425 22.70 -1.19 -2.73
C LYS A 425 21.26 -0.66 -2.59
N GLY A 426 20.76 -0.57 -1.36
CA GLY A 426 19.41 -0.07 -1.06
C GLY A 426 18.27 -1.06 -1.36
N ASN A 427 18.59 -2.34 -1.56
CA ASN A 427 17.64 -3.43 -1.69
C ASN A 427 17.64 -4.29 -0.42
N LEU A 428 16.50 -4.90 -0.12
CA LEU A 428 16.37 -5.98 0.85
C LEU A 428 15.86 -7.22 0.12
N TYR A 429 16.55 -8.34 0.25
CA TYR A 429 16.12 -9.63 -0.26
C TYR A 429 15.82 -10.57 0.90
N ILE A 430 14.66 -11.24 0.81
CA ILE A 430 14.18 -12.17 1.82
C ILE A 430 14.26 -13.56 1.23
N LEU A 431 15.06 -14.44 1.84
CA LEU A 431 15.12 -15.85 1.47
C LEU A 431 14.00 -16.62 2.19
N ARG A 432 13.22 -17.40 1.44
CA ARG A 432 12.18 -18.29 1.95
C ARG A 432 12.26 -19.65 1.26
N LYS A 433 11.63 -20.68 1.84
CA LYS A 433 11.43 -21.94 1.12
C LYS A 433 10.45 -21.71 -0.02
N LYS A 434 10.72 -22.32 -1.18
CA LYS A 434 9.75 -22.37 -2.28
C LYS A 434 8.57 -23.21 -1.84
N LEU A 435 7.37 -22.66 -1.96
CA LEU A 435 6.13 -23.37 -1.62
C LEU A 435 5.61 -24.13 -2.83
N GLU A 436 5.01 -25.29 -2.58
CA GLU A 436 4.27 -26.05 -3.59
C GLU A 436 2.82 -25.54 -3.71
N GLY A 437 2.68 -24.22 -3.90
CA GLY A 437 1.40 -23.56 -3.92
C GLY A 437 1.45 -22.16 -4.52
N ILE A 438 0.27 -21.59 -4.76
CA ILE A 438 0.09 -20.23 -5.29
C ILE A 438 -0.69 -19.37 -4.31
N HIS A 439 -0.59 -18.06 -4.47
CA HIS A 439 -1.31 -17.10 -3.66
C HIS A 439 -2.83 -17.33 -3.72
N LEU A 440 -3.56 -17.15 -2.61
CA LEU A 440 -5.01 -17.36 -2.56
C LEU A 440 -5.78 -16.59 -3.65
N GLU A 441 -5.46 -15.31 -3.86
CA GLU A 441 -6.09 -14.51 -4.92
C GLU A 441 -5.85 -15.11 -6.31
N GLU A 442 -4.63 -15.58 -6.59
CA GLU A 442 -4.29 -16.22 -7.87
C GLU A 442 -5.05 -17.54 -8.01
N ALA A 443 -5.13 -18.35 -6.96
CA ALA A 443 -5.91 -19.59 -6.98
C ALA A 443 -7.39 -19.35 -7.30
N LEU A 444 -8.01 -18.37 -6.64
CA LEU A 444 -9.43 -18.05 -6.87
C LEU A 444 -9.65 -17.51 -8.28
N ASP A 445 -8.76 -16.66 -8.78
CA ASP A 445 -8.87 -16.15 -10.14
C ASP A 445 -8.67 -17.24 -11.19
N GLN A 446 -7.68 -18.14 -11.02
CA GLN A 446 -7.49 -19.30 -11.89
C GLN A 446 -8.74 -20.18 -11.93
N LEU A 447 -9.35 -20.46 -10.78
CA LEU A 447 -10.61 -21.23 -10.68
C LEU A 447 -11.80 -20.52 -11.32
N SER A 448 -11.74 -19.20 -11.52
CA SER A 448 -12.83 -18.41 -12.10
C SER A 448 -12.62 -18.05 -13.58
N SER A 449 -11.37 -18.02 -14.06
CA SER A 449 -11.01 -17.47 -15.37
C SER A 449 -10.44 -18.50 -16.35
N ASP A 450 -9.83 -19.59 -15.88
CA ASP A 450 -9.38 -20.69 -16.74
C ASP A 450 -10.57 -21.61 -17.07
N GLN A 451 -10.79 -21.92 -18.36
CA GLN A 451 -11.98 -22.66 -18.79
C GLN A 451 -12.06 -24.07 -18.17
N ARG A 452 -10.93 -24.78 -18.06
CA ARG A 452 -10.89 -26.13 -17.49
C ARG A 452 -11.17 -26.07 -15.99
N LEU A 453 -10.49 -25.16 -15.30
CA LEU A 453 -10.62 -25.01 -13.85
C LEU A 453 -12.01 -24.47 -13.45
N LEU A 454 -12.60 -23.59 -14.26
CA LEU A 454 -13.95 -23.06 -14.04
C LEU A 454 -15.01 -24.16 -14.06
N GLN A 455 -14.92 -25.09 -15.00
CA GLN A 455 -15.84 -26.23 -15.06
C GLN A 455 -15.70 -27.12 -13.83
N MET A 456 -14.46 -27.45 -13.45
CA MET A 456 -14.20 -28.23 -12.24
C MET A 456 -14.70 -27.52 -10.98
N ASN A 457 -14.45 -26.22 -10.85
CA ASN A 457 -14.86 -25.43 -9.70
C ASN A 457 -16.39 -25.41 -9.56
N LYS A 458 -17.13 -25.27 -10.67
CA LYS A 458 -18.60 -25.36 -10.66
C LYS A 458 -19.13 -26.71 -10.18
N MET A 459 -18.42 -27.80 -10.47
CA MET A 459 -18.84 -29.15 -10.07
C MET A 459 -18.48 -29.48 -8.62
N ALA A 460 -17.28 -29.10 -8.18
CA ALA A 460 -16.72 -29.52 -6.90
C ALA A 460 -16.70 -28.42 -5.81
N LEU A 461 -17.09 -27.18 -6.16
CA LEU A 461 -17.09 -26.01 -5.26
C LEU A 461 -15.75 -25.81 -4.55
N ILE A 462 -14.67 -25.89 -5.34
CA ILE A 462 -13.28 -25.87 -4.85
C ILE A 462 -12.98 -24.55 -4.15
N ASP A 463 -13.38 -23.42 -4.76
CA ASP A 463 -13.25 -22.08 -4.20
C ASP A 463 -13.86 -21.95 -2.79
N SER A 464 -15.04 -22.51 -2.62
CA SER A 464 -15.85 -22.47 -1.41
C SER A 464 -15.26 -23.37 -0.34
N SER A 465 -14.61 -24.47 -0.73
CA SER A 465 -13.83 -25.33 0.16
C SER A 465 -12.59 -24.58 0.68
N ILE A 466 -11.80 -23.98 -0.21
CA ILE A 466 -10.61 -23.19 0.14
C ILE A 466 -11.00 -22.03 1.08
N LEU A 467 -12.02 -21.25 0.72
CA LEU A 467 -12.47 -20.10 1.52
C LEU A 467 -13.03 -20.51 2.89
N ARG A 468 -13.54 -21.72 3.06
CA ARG A 468 -13.96 -22.23 4.38
C ARG A 468 -12.75 -22.54 5.26
N VAL A 469 -11.70 -23.17 4.71
CA VAL A 469 -10.44 -23.41 5.43
C VAL A 469 -9.80 -22.08 5.84
N VAL A 470 -9.67 -21.14 4.90
CA VAL A 470 -9.07 -19.81 5.17
C VAL A 470 -9.84 -19.06 6.25
N ARG A 471 -11.18 -19.05 6.19
CA ARG A 471 -12.01 -18.44 7.24
C ARG A 471 -11.80 -19.11 8.60
N SER A 472 -11.77 -20.44 8.65
CA SER A 472 -11.52 -21.18 9.88
C SER A 472 -10.16 -20.86 10.50
N VAL A 473 -9.13 -20.65 9.67
CA VAL A 473 -7.79 -20.22 10.13
C VAL A 473 -7.82 -18.78 10.61
N LYS A 474 -8.41 -17.85 9.85
CA LYS A 474 -8.55 -16.44 10.25
C LYS A 474 -9.30 -16.29 11.58
N ASP A 475 -10.38 -17.04 11.77
CA ASP A 475 -11.15 -17.03 13.01
C ASP A 475 -10.34 -17.54 14.20
N TRP A 476 -9.51 -18.58 13.99
CA TRP A 476 -8.60 -19.07 15.01
C TRP A 476 -7.50 -18.06 15.33
N LEU A 477 -6.83 -17.50 14.31
CA LEU A 477 -5.82 -16.46 14.49
C LEU A 477 -6.39 -15.28 15.28
N GLY A 478 -7.57 -14.78 14.91
CA GLY A 478 -8.23 -13.67 15.58
C GLY A 478 -8.55 -13.91 17.06
N ARG A 479 -8.69 -15.18 17.48
CA ARG A 479 -8.83 -15.58 18.90
C ARG A 479 -7.47 -15.78 19.60
N ALA A 480 -6.47 -16.28 18.88
CA ALA A 480 -5.17 -16.63 19.42
C ALA A 480 -4.24 -15.40 19.59
N THR A 481 -4.46 -14.33 18.82
CA THR A 481 -3.59 -13.14 18.85
C THR A 481 -4.13 -12.01 19.73
N ALA A 482 -3.21 -11.31 20.41
CA ALA A 482 -3.50 -10.06 21.11
C ALA A 482 -3.98 -8.96 20.15
N SER A 483 -4.76 -8.00 20.66
CA SER A 483 -5.39 -6.92 19.87
C SER A 483 -4.42 -6.07 19.05
N GLN A 484 -3.15 -5.96 19.46
CA GLN A 484 -2.11 -5.22 18.75
C GLN A 484 -1.71 -5.83 17.40
N ILE A 485 -1.95 -7.14 17.18
CA ILE A 485 -1.57 -7.85 15.93
C ILE A 485 -2.78 -8.01 14.99
N LYS A 486 -3.99 -7.61 15.40
CA LYS A 486 -5.20 -7.78 14.58
C LYS A 486 -5.12 -7.10 13.21
N ALA A 487 -4.48 -5.93 13.13
CA ALA A 487 -4.25 -5.25 11.86
C ALA A 487 -3.27 -6.02 10.95
N GLU A 488 -2.28 -6.71 11.52
CA GLU A 488 -1.33 -7.54 10.77
C GLU A 488 -1.96 -8.84 10.24
N ILE A 489 -3.05 -9.33 10.86
CA ILE A 489 -3.79 -10.52 10.41
C ILE A 489 -4.47 -10.31 9.05
N GLU A 490 -4.92 -9.08 8.78
CA GLU A 490 -5.51 -8.72 7.49
C GLU A 490 -4.47 -8.73 6.36
N ASP A 491 -3.21 -8.46 6.69
CA ASP A 491 -2.05 -8.47 5.77
C ASP A 491 -1.34 -9.84 5.67
N LEU A 492 -1.95 -10.90 6.21
CA LEU A 492 -1.43 -12.26 6.11
C LEU A 492 -1.66 -12.85 4.73
N THR A 493 -0.63 -13.50 4.21
CA THR A 493 -0.62 -14.08 2.88
C THR A 493 -0.87 -15.58 2.98
N PHE A 494 -1.94 -16.04 2.34
CA PHE A 494 -2.29 -17.46 2.27
C PHE A 494 -1.86 -18.06 0.93
N PHE A 495 -1.27 -19.24 0.97
CA PHE A 495 -0.92 -20.02 -0.22
C PHE A 495 -1.67 -21.34 -0.22
N VAL A 496 -2.25 -21.66 -1.38
CA VAL A 496 -3.05 -22.85 -1.64
C VAL A 496 -2.22 -23.89 -2.39
N PRO A 497 -2.27 -25.18 -2.02
CA PRO A 497 -1.60 -26.26 -2.73
C PRO A 497 -1.90 -26.29 -4.21
N TRP A 498 -0.85 -26.26 -5.03
CA TRP A 498 -0.98 -26.14 -6.47
C TRP A 498 0.17 -26.84 -7.20
N ASP A 499 -0.18 -27.52 -8.28
CA ASP A 499 0.77 -28.00 -9.28
C ASP A 499 1.06 -26.85 -10.24
N LEU A 500 2.23 -26.23 -10.06
CA LEU A 500 2.67 -25.06 -10.83
C LEU A 500 2.91 -25.41 -12.32
N GLU A 501 3.31 -26.65 -12.62
CA GLU A 501 3.61 -27.08 -13.99
C GLU A 501 2.33 -27.37 -14.77
N ARG A 502 1.36 -28.06 -14.13
CA ARG A 502 0.10 -28.45 -14.79
C ARG A 502 -1.01 -27.41 -14.66
N ASN A 503 -0.75 -26.33 -13.94
CA ASN A 503 -1.72 -25.35 -13.48
C ASN A 503 -2.98 -26.04 -12.92
N PHE A 504 -2.83 -26.70 -11.78
CA PHE A 504 -3.90 -27.50 -11.19
C PHE A 504 -3.90 -27.45 -9.65
N PRO A 505 -5.06 -27.29 -8.99
CA PRO A 505 -5.12 -27.36 -7.54
C PRO A 505 -4.77 -28.77 -7.04
N LYS A 506 -3.94 -28.87 -5.99
CA LYS A 506 -3.71 -30.14 -5.30
C LYS A 506 -4.84 -30.36 -4.30
N LEU A 507 -5.68 -31.35 -4.56
CA LEU A 507 -6.92 -31.60 -3.83
C LEU A 507 -6.97 -33.02 -3.28
N THR A 508 -7.57 -33.17 -2.11
CA THR A 508 -7.99 -34.46 -1.55
C THR A 508 -9.44 -34.70 -1.92
N VAL A 509 -9.73 -35.87 -2.46
CA VAL A 509 -11.09 -36.29 -2.82
C VAL A 509 -11.53 -37.38 -1.85
N GLU A 510 -12.56 -37.09 -1.07
CA GLU A 510 -13.19 -38.01 -0.14
C GLU A 510 -14.67 -38.23 -0.52
N PRO A 511 -15.33 -39.29 -0.02
CA PRO A 511 -16.77 -39.47 -0.22
C PRO A 511 -17.62 -38.28 0.28
N SER A 512 -17.09 -37.51 1.24
CA SER A 512 -17.70 -36.32 1.84
C SER A 512 -17.56 -35.05 0.97
N GLY A 513 -16.67 -35.07 -0.03
CA GLY A 513 -16.42 -33.94 -0.93
C GLY A 513 -14.94 -33.71 -1.23
N VAL A 514 -14.63 -32.50 -1.69
CA VAL A 514 -13.29 -32.08 -2.10
C VAL A 514 -12.72 -31.06 -1.10
N SER A 515 -11.48 -31.28 -0.67
CA SER A 515 -10.77 -30.43 0.29
C SER A 515 -9.29 -30.23 -0.10
N ILE A 516 -8.62 -29.33 0.58
CA ILE A 516 -7.15 -29.19 0.53
C ILE A 516 -6.56 -29.85 1.78
N ASP A 517 -5.41 -30.52 1.63
CA ASP A 517 -4.72 -31.20 2.74
C ASP A 517 -3.92 -30.24 3.62
N ARG A 518 -3.49 -29.11 3.06
CA ARG A 518 -2.70 -28.08 3.73
C ARG A 518 -2.98 -26.68 3.22
N LEU A 519 -2.58 -25.70 4.02
CA LEU A 519 -2.60 -24.28 3.70
C LEU A 519 -1.32 -23.67 4.27
N TRP A 520 -0.62 -22.84 3.51
CA TRP A 520 0.55 -22.12 4.06
C TRP A 520 0.21 -20.68 4.41
N LEU A 521 0.83 -20.21 5.49
CA LEU A 521 0.84 -18.83 5.95
C LEU A 521 2.25 -18.26 5.82
N ALA A 522 2.42 -17.10 5.19
CA ALA A 522 3.73 -16.48 4.98
C ALA A 522 3.78 -14.99 5.34
#